data_AF-A0A345PGY0-F1
#
_entry.id   AF-A0A345PGY0-F1
#
_cell.length_a   1.000
_cell.length_b   1.000
_cell.length_c   1.000
_cell.angle_alpha   90.00
_cell.angle_beta   90.00
_cell.angle_gamma   90.00
#
_symmetry.space_group_name_H-M   'P 1'
#
loop_
_entity.id
_entity.type
_entity.pdbx_description
1 polymer ?
#
loop_
_entity_poly.entity_id
_entity_poly.type
_entity_poly.pdbx_seq_one_letter_code
_entity_poly.pdbx_strand_id
1 'polypeptide(L)'
;MNELILKIENTGTTTVGFGEPLYIEKLTSGTWYQIPYRNLAFADISLGIEPNSDYEQAVPLEHLDYQLTEGNYRIIKVFNVNEDESVLGAEFEIKE
;
A
#
# COMPACT_ATOMS: atom_id res chain seq x y z
N MET A 1 14.48 12.79 4.92
CA MET A 1 13.16 12.14 4.84
C MET A 1 13.43 10.66 4.76
N ASN A 2 12.72 9.86 5.56
CA ASN A 2 12.81 8.42 5.44
C ASN A 2 11.88 8.03 4.28
N GLU A 3 12.42 7.30 3.31
CA GLU A 3 11.68 6.82 2.15
C GLU A 3 11.14 5.41 2.46
N LEU A 4 9.86 5.18 2.18
CA LEU A 4 9.24 3.86 2.29
C LEU A 4 8.74 3.47 0.90
N ILE A 5 9.24 2.35 0.39
CA ILE A 5 8.89 1.82 -0.92
C ILE A 5 8.05 0.56 -0.72
N LEU A 6 6.88 0.52 -1.36
CA LEU A 6 6.08 -0.68 -1.52
C LEU A 6 6.53 -1.39 -2.79
N LYS A 7 7.06 -2.60 -2.66
CA LYS A 7 7.33 -3.49 -3.79
C LYS A 7 6.16 -4.45 -3.97
N ILE A 8 5.65 -4.55 -5.20
CA ILE A 8 4.57 -5.45 -5.59
C ILE A 8 5.12 -6.40 -6.64
N GLU A 9 5.05 -7.71 -6.38
CA GLU A 9 5.56 -8.74 -7.29
C GLU A 9 4.39 -9.59 -7.80
N ASN A 10 4.22 -9.69 -9.11
CA ASN A 10 3.27 -10.61 -9.72
C ASN A 10 3.96 -11.94 -10.04
N THR A 11 3.88 -12.88 -9.11
CA THR A 11 4.39 -14.25 -9.30
C THR A 11 3.39 -15.18 -10.01
N GLY A 12 2.23 -14.65 -10.41
CA GLY A 12 1.20 -15.38 -11.12
C GLY A 12 1.43 -15.45 -12.63
N THR A 13 0.42 -15.96 -13.33
CA THR A 13 0.43 -16.17 -14.78
C THR A 13 -0.42 -15.17 -15.57
N THR A 14 -1.10 -14.27 -14.87
CA THR A 14 -2.03 -13.28 -15.47
C THR A 14 -1.63 -11.89 -15.02
N THR A 15 -1.85 -10.87 -15.86
CA THR A 15 -1.64 -9.47 -15.48
C THR A 15 -2.56 -9.08 -14.32
N VAL A 16 -2.00 -8.41 -13.32
CA VAL A 16 -2.73 -7.90 -12.15
C VAL A 16 -2.91 -6.40 -12.29
N GLY A 17 -4.16 -5.94 -12.29
CA GLY A 17 -4.51 -4.53 -12.34
C GLY A 17 -4.59 -3.89 -10.94
N PHE A 18 -4.30 -2.60 -10.82
CA PHE A 18 -4.45 -1.84 -9.57
C PHE A 18 -4.46 -0.34 -9.87
N GLY A 19 -4.89 0.47 -8.90
CA GLY A 19 -4.83 1.93 -9.01
C GLY A 19 -3.68 2.53 -8.19
N GLU A 20 -3.45 3.83 -8.32
CA GLU A 20 -2.53 4.59 -7.46
C GLU A 20 -2.85 4.53 -5.94
N PRO A 21 -4.12 4.55 -5.49
CA PRO A 21 -4.44 4.57 -4.06
C PRO A 21 -3.78 3.46 -3.24
N LEU A 22 -3.29 3.81 -2.05
CA LEU A 22 -2.84 2.89 -1.02
C LEU A 22 -3.14 3.49 0.35
N TYR A 23 -3.36 2.65 1.36
CA TYR A 23 -3.62 3.10 2.73
C TYR A 23 -2.58 2.54 3.69
N ILE A 24 -2.33 3.26 4.78
CA ILE A 24 -1.50 2.74 5.88
C ILE A 24 -2.43 2.53 7.07
N GLU A 25 -2.28 1.40 7.73
CA GLU A 25 -2.97 1.11 8.99
C GLU A 25 -1.98 0.82 10.10
N LYS A 26 -2.32 1.22 11.32
CA LYS A 26 -1.56 0.92 12.54
C LYS A 26 -2.30 -0.11 13.37
N LEU A 27 -1.58 -1.12 13.86
CA LEU A 27 -2.13 -2.07 14.81
C LEU A 27 -2.16 -1.43 16.20
N THR A 28 -3.37 -1.24 16.75
CA THR A 28 -3.58 -0.73 18.10
C THR A 28 -4.52 -1.67 18.86
N SER A 29 -4.05 -2.23 19.97
CA SER A 29 -4.83 -3.15 20.81
C SER A 29 -5.47 -4.31 20.01
N GLY A 30 -4.71 -4.89 19.08
CA GLY A 30 -5.15 -6.02 18.25
C GLY A 30 -6.11 -5.65 17.11
N THR A 31 -6.38 -4.36 16.88
CA THR A 31 -7.22 -3.86 15.79
C THR A 31 -6.43 -2.94 14.87
N TRP A 32 -6.64 -3.08 13.57
CA TRP A 32 -6.04 -2.21 12.55
C TRP A 32 -6.85 -0.93 12.39
N TYR A 33 -6.18 0.22 12.46
CA TYR A 33 -6.79 1.53 12.26
C TYR A 33 -6.11 2.26 11.11
N GLN A 34 -6.90 2.70 10.13
CA GLN A 34 -6.42 3.48 9.01
C GLN A 34 -5.90 4.85 9.47
N ILE A 35 -4.71 5.19 8.98
CA ILE A 35 -4.09 6.50 9.15
C ILE A 35 -4.57 7.38 8.00
N PRO A 36 -5.25 8.51 8.29
CA PRO A 36 -5.74 9.39 7.24
C PRO A 36 -4.60 10.17 6.56
N TYR A 37 -4.75 10.43 5.27
CA TYR A 37 -3.93 11.41 4.57
C TYR A 37 -4.55 12.81 4.69
N ARG A 38 -3.70 13.83 4.74
CA ARG A 38 -4.03 15.24 4.65
C ARG A 38 -3.81 15.74 3.21
N ASN A 39 -4.89 16.23 2.59
CA ASN A 39 -4.85 16.89 1.28
C ASN A 39 -4.20 16.05 0.16
N LEU A 40 -4.26 14.72 0.25
CA LEU A 40 -3.81 13.83 -0.80
C LEU A 40 -5.01 13.40 -1.65
N ALA A 41 -4.91 13.64 -2.95
CA ALA A 41 -5.78 13.03 -3.95
C ALA A 41 -4.91 12.14 -4.83
N PHE A 42 -5.29 10.86 -4.93
CA PHE A 42 -4.65 9.96 -5.88
C PHE A 42 -5.18 10.25 -7.28
N ALA A 43 -4.32 10.13 -8.28
CA ALA A 43 -4.76 10.17 -9.66
C ALA A 43 -5.59 8.92 -9.98
N ASP A 44 -6.65 9.09 -10.77
CA ASP A 44 -7.45 7.98 -11.27
C ASP A 44 -6.73 7.35 -12.47
N ILE A 45 -5.71 6.54 -12.18
CA ILE A 45 -4.87 5.85 -13.15
C ILE A 45 -4.98 4.35 -12.89
N SER A 46 -5.24 3.60 -13.96
CA SER A 46 -5.19 2.15 -13.94
C SER A 46 -3.79 1.67 -14.35
N LEU A 47 -3.16 0.90 -13.47
CA LEU A 47 -1.85 0.29 -13.64
C LEU A 47 -2.00 -1.23 -13.78
N GLY A 48 -0.99 -1.87 -14.35
CA GLY A 48 -0.94 -3.32 -14.47
C GLY A 48 0.48 -3.85 -14.31
N ILE A 49 0.64 -4.96 -13.60
CA ILE A 49 1.91 -5.72 -13.50
C ILE A 49 1.75 -7.01 -14.30
N GLU A 50 2.59 -7.19 -15.32
CA GLU A 50 2.66 -8.42 -16.13
C GLU A 50 3.16 -9.62 -15.29
N PRO A 51 2.87 -10.86 -15.73
CA PRO A 51 3.40 -12.06 -15.09
C PRO A 51 4.92 -12.03 -14.90
N ASN A 52 5.39 -12.45 -13.73
CA ASN A 52 6.80 -12.49 -13.33
C ASN A 52 7.52 -11.13 -13.36
N SER A 53 6.77 -10.04 -13.24
CA SER A 53 7.29 -8.68 -13.15
C SER A 53 6.97 -8.06 -11.79
N ASP A 54 7.62 -6.94 -11.50
CA ASP A 54 7.42 -6.17 -10.28
C ASP A 54 7.17 -4.68 -10.56
N TYR A 55 6.62 -4.02 -9.56
CA TYR A 55 6.40 -2.57 -9.54
C TYR A 55 6.73 -2.03 -8.15
N GLU A 56 7.42 -0.89 -8.14
CA GLU A 56 7.74 -0.17 -6.91
C GLU A 56 6.93 1.12 -6.84
N GLN A 57 6.32 1.37 -5.69
CA GLN A 57 5.56 2.58 -5.41
C GLN A 57 6.09 3.25 -4.15
N ALA A 58 6.46 4.53 -4.27
CA ALA A 58 6.78 5.34 -3.10
C ALA A 58 5.51 5.58 -2.28
N VAL A 59 5.61 5.36 -0.97
CA VAL A 59 4.51 5.62 -0.04
C VAL A 59 4.53 7.12 0.33
N PRO A 60 3.43 7.87 0.13
CA PRO A 60 3.38 9.32 0.34
C PRO A 60 3.32 9.69 1.83
N LEU A 61 4.39 9.41 2.56
CA LEU A 61 4.47 9.59 4.01
C LEU A 61 4.32 11.06 4.43
N GLU A 62 4.79 12.02 3.62
CA GLU A 62 4.65 13.44 3.91
C GLU A 62 3.20 13.93 3.92
N HIS A 63 2.30 13.16 3.32
CA HIS A 63 0.88 13.47 3.27
C HIS A 63 0.08 12.85 4.41
N LEU A 64 0.69 12.07 5.33
CA LEU A 64 -0.04 11.52 6.45
C LEU A 64 -0.45 12.62 7.44
N ASP A 65 -1.67 12.54 7.96
CA ASP A 65 -2.13 13.39 9.07
C ASP A 65 -1.66 12.87 10.45
N TYR A 66 -0.61 12.04 10.43
CA TYR A 66 -0.08 11.34 11.59
C TYR A 66 1.42 11.13 11.42
N GLN A 67 2.19 11.43 12.46
CA GLN A 67 3.61 11.07 12.50
C GLN A 67 3.75 9.61 12.90
N LEU A 68 4.31 8.79 12.01
CA LEU A 68 4.60 7.38 12.32
C LEU A 68 5.56 7.29 13.52
N THR A 69 5.17 6.48 14.50
CA THR A 69 5.97 6.15 15.69
C THR A 69 6.36 4.68 15.66
N GLU A 70 7.14 4.22 16.65
CA GLU A 70 7.33 2.78 16.89
C GLU A 70 5.99 2.02 16.88
N GLY A 71 6.01 0.81 16.34
CA GLY A 71 4.86 -0.10 16.30
C GLY A 71 4.74 -0.89 15.01
N ASN A 72 3.64 -1.65 14.93
CA ASN A 72 3.30 -2.49 13.78
C ASN A 72 2.30 -1.77 12.86
N TYR A 73 2.58 -1.83 11.57
CA TYR A 73 1.83 -1.17 10.52
C TYR A 73 1.59 -2.13 9.36
N ARG A 74 0.66 -1.77 8.47
CA ARG A 74 0.52 -2.43 7.18
C ARG A 74 0.13 -1.44 6.09
N ILE A 75 0.62 -1.68 4.89
CA ILE A 75 0.19 -0.97 3.68
C ILE A 75 -0.90 -1.80 3.02
N ILE A 76 -2.08 -1.23 2.85
CA ILE A 76 -3.22 -1.85 2.18
C ILE A 76 -3.27 -1.41 0.73
N LYS A 77 -3.39 -2.39 -0.16
CA LYS A 77 -3.52 -2.19 -1.60
C LYS A 77 -4.64 -3.06 -2.17
N VAL A 78 -5.37 -2.49 -3.13
CA VAL A 78 -6.46 -3.15 -3.84
C VAL A 78 -5.97 -3.54 -5.23
N PHE A 79 -6.20 -4.80 -5.59
CA PHE A 79 -5.83 -5.40 -6.86
C PHE A 79 -7.05 -5.96 -7.56
N ASN A 80 -7.02 -5.99 -8.89
CA ASN A 80 -8.06 -6.51 -9.75
C ASN A 80 -7.47 -7.58 -10.67
N VAL A 81 -8.01 -8.78 -10.64
CA VAL A 81 -7.60 -9.89 -11.51
C VAL A 81 -8.86 -10.49 -12.13
N ASN A 82 -9.00 -10.42 -13.46
CA ASN A 82 -10.17 -10.95 -14.18
C ASN A 82 -11.52 -10.50 -13.60
N GLU A 83 -11.66 -9.21 -13.27
CA GLU A 83 -12.87 -8.60 -12.65
C GLU A 83 -13.08 -8.92 -11.16
N ASP A 84 -12.26 -9.77 -10.55
CA ASP A 84 -12.27 -10.01 -9.10
C ASP A 84 -11.35 -9.03 -8.36
N GLU A 85 -11.89 -8.39 -7.32
CA GLU A 85 -11.12 -7.52 -6.43
C GLU A 85 -10.48 -8.32 -5.29
N SER A 86 -9.22 -8.03 -4.99
CA SER A 86 -8.47 -8.59 -3.87
C SER A 86 -7.74 -7.50 -3.11
N VAL A 87 -7.87 -7.51 -1.78
CA VAL A 87 -7.20 -6.57 -0.89
C VAL A 87 -6.05 -7.28 -0.20
N LEU A 88 -4.83 -6.76 -0.34
CA LEU A 88 -3.64 -7.29 0.33
C LEU A 88 -3.06 -6.26 1.29
N GLY A 89 -2.49 -6.76 2.38
CA GLY A 89 -1.78 -5.97 3.38
C GLY A 89 -0.32 -6.40 3.49
N ALA A 90 0.61 -5.48 3.27
CA ALA A 90 2.04 -5.71 3.52
C ALA A 90 2.40 -5.16 4.90
N GLU A 91 2.67 -6.05 5.86
CA GLU A 91 3.00 -5.67 7.25
C GLU A 91 4.47 -5.24 7.39
N PHE A 92 4.71 -4.24 8.24
CA PHE A 92 6.04 -3.76 8.60
C PHE A 92 6.07 -3.23 10.03
N GLU A 93 7.28 -3.16 10.61
CA GLU A 93 7.51 -2.71 11.98
C GLU A 93 8.50 -1.54 11.98
N ILE A 94 8.18 -0.49 12.75
CA ILE A 94 9.12 0.60 13.04
C ILE A 94 9.71 0.34 14.42
N LYS A 95 11.05 0.28 14.50
CA LYS A 95 11.84 0.11 15.73
C LYS A 95 12.67 1.36 16.00
N GLU A 96 13.00 1.60 17.27
CA GLU A 96 13.99 2.60 17.69
C GLU A 96 15.42 2.25 17.24
#